data_AF-A0A9E2D040-F1
#
_entry.id   AF-A0A9E2D040-F1
#
_cell.length_a   1.000
_cell.length_b   1.000
_cell.length_c   1.000
_cell.angle_alpha   90.00
_cell.angle_beta   90.00
_cell.angle_gamma   90.00
#
_symmetry.space_group_name_H-M   'P 1'
#
loop_
_entity.id
_entity.type
_entity.pdbx_description
1 polymer ?
#
loop_
_entity_poly.entity_id
_entity_poly.type
_entity_poly.pdbx_seq_one_letter_code
_entity_poly.pdbx_strand_id
1 'polypeptide(L)'
;MSKKNEEKRKSTRIPVQFDVTILHEEDYLISFTRDISADGMFINTPTPLSKGEKITVGFTIGAEKAISVKAKIIWVNMEGPEIDRGMGVKFINVSPKMKKNILLLVNRIAILPDDALVN
;
A
#
# COMPACT_ATOMS: atom_id res chain seq x y z
N MET A 1 -17.01 -3.18 -26.10
CA MET A 1 -17.88 -2.73 -24.98
C MET A 1 -17.01 -2.64 -23.72
N SER A 2 -16.45 -1.47 -23.41
CA SER A 2 -15.65 -1.28 -22.20
C SER A 2 -16.58 -1.34 -21.00
N LYS A 3 -16.45 -2.38 -20.15
CA LYS A 3 -17.06 -2.38 -18.83
C LYS A 3 -16.52 -1.16 -18.09
N LYS A 4 -17.39 -0.16 -17.89
CA LYS A 4 -17.16 0.95 -16.98
C LYS A 4 -16.90 0.32 -15.62
N ASN A 5 -15.65 0.24 -15.20
CA ASN A 5 -15.30 -0.25 -13.87
C ASN A 5 -15.94 0.70 -12.87
N GLU A 6 -17.05 0.28 -12.27
CA GLU A 6 -17.66 1.00 -11.16
C GLU A 6 -16.60 1.20 -10.08
N GLU A 7 -16.49 2.43 -9.59
CA GLU A 7 -15.56 2.75 -8.51
C GLU A 7 -16.01 2.00 -7.24
N LYS A 8 -15.32 0.88 -6.97
CA LYS A 8 -15.58 0.00 -5.81
C LYS A 8 -14.79 0.42 -4.58
N ARG A 9 -13.86 1.38 -4.70
CA ARG A 9 -13.04 1.84 -3.59
C ARG A 9 -13.90 2.69 -2.65
N LYS A 10 -13.87 2.33 -1.37
CA LYS A 10 -14.56 3.05 -0.29
C LYS A 10 -13.69 4.13 0.36
N SER A 11 -12.39 4.13 0.05
CA SER A 11 -11.41 5.04 0.66
C SER A 11 -10.61 5.74 -0.42
N THR A 12 -10.46 7.05 -0.24
CA THR A 12 -9.58 7.88 -1.07
C THR A 12 -8.14 7.37 -0.98
N ARG A 13 -7.48 7.28 -2.12
CA ARG A 13 -6.06 6.94 -2.25
C ARG A 13 -5.27 8.20 -2.52
N ILE A 14 -4.17 8.35 -1.81
CA ILE A 14 -3.23 9.45 -1.99
C ILE A 14 -2.06 8.89 -2.82
N PRO A 15 -1.73 9.51 -3.96
CA PRO A 15 -0.54 9.12 -4.73
C PRO A 15 0.70 9.52 -3.93
N VAL A 16 1.55 8.55 -3.63
CA VAL A 16 2.78 8.75 -2.87
C VAL A 16 3.67 7.53 -3.03
N GLN A 17 4.97 7.75 -3.14
CA GLN A 17 5.97 6.70 -3.23
C GLN A 17 6.85 6.70 -1.99
N PHE A 18 6.97 5.55 -1.35
CA PHE A 18 7.87 5.29 -0.23
C PHE A 18 8.17 3.79 -0.14
N ASP A 19 9.26 3.47 0.57
CA ASP A 19 9.70 2.09 0.76
C ASP A 19 8.77 1.32 1.71
N VAL A 20 8.50 0.09 1.33
CA VAL A 20 7.73 -0.88 2.08
C VAL A 20 8.52 -2.16 2.25
N THR A 21 8.36 -2.79 3.40
CA THR A 21 8.92 -4.10 3.69
C THR A 21 7.79 -5.12 3.65
N ILE A 22 8.05 -6.26 3.02
CA ILE A 22 7.08 -7.35 2.87
C ILE A 22 7.70 -8.56 3.55
N LEU A 23 6.96 -9.12 4.50
CA LEU A 23 7.29 -10.40 5.12
C LEU A 23 6.21 -11.41 4.77
N HIS A 24 6.61 -12.48 4.10
CA HIS A 24 5.78 -13.62 3.73
C HIS A 24 6.49 -14.90 4.12
N GLU A 25 5.90 -15.68 5.02
CA GLU A 25 6.56 -16.86 5.60
C GLU A 25 7.95 -16.49 6.18
N GLU A 26 9.03 -17.02 5.60
CA GLU A 26 10.43 -16.71 5.97
C GLU A 26 11.10 -15.71 5.01
N ASP A 27 10.40 -15.31 3.93
CA ASP A 27 10.91 -14.41 2.92
C ASP A 27 10.69 -12.94 3.29
N TYR A 28 11.72 -12.13 3.07
CA TYR A 28 11.72 -10.69 3.31
C TYR A 28 12.12 -9.94 2.03
N LEU A 29 11.30 -8.96 1.63
CA LEU A 29 11.52 -8.14 0.45
C LEU A 29 11.29 -6.66 0.77
N ILE A 30 12.12 -5.79 0.18
CA ILE A 30 11.89 -4.35 0.13
C ILE A 30 11.33 -4.01 -1.25
N SER A 31 10.29 -3.18 -1.27
CA SER A 31 9.76 -2.60 -2.50
C SER A 31 9.22 -1.20 -2.25
N PHE A 32 8.49 -0.63 -3.20
CA PHE A 32 7.88 0.68 -3.07
C PHE A 32 6.38 0.64 -3.37
N THR A 33 5.66 1.60 -2.79
CA THR A 33 4.27 1.89 -3.16
C THR A 33 4.19 3.00 -4.22
N ARG A 34 3.04 3.13 -4.87
CA ARG A 34 2.67 4.33 -5.64
C ARG A 34 1.48 5.08 -5.04
N ASP A 35 0.72 4.42 -4.16
CA ASP A 35 -0.46 4.97 -3.55
C ASP A 35 -0.80 4.28 -2.22
N ILE A 36 -1.42 5.02 -1.30
CA ILE A 36 -1.92 4.48 -0.04
C ILE A 36 -3.29 5.06 0.29
N SER A 37 -4.11 4.26 0.98
CA SER A 37 -5.35 4.66 1.63
C SER A 37 -5.38 4.12 3.06
N ALA A 38 -6.39 4.52 3.83
CA ALA A 38 -6.63 3.99 5.17
C ALA A 38 -6.87 2.46 5.22
N ASP A 39 -7.24 1.84 4.09
CA ASP A 39 -7.61 0.43 4.01
C ASP A 39 -6.60 -0.44 3.24
N GLY A 40 -5.59 0.14 2.61
CA GLY A 40 -4.60 -0.61 1.82
C GLY A 40 -3.77 0.25 0.87
N MET A 41 -2.88 -0.40 0.12
CA MET A 41 -1.94 0.23 -0.80
C MET A 41 -1.73 -0.61 -2.06
N PHE A 42 -1.08 -0.03 -3.06
CA PHE A 42 -0.43 -0.79 -4.13
C PHE A 42 1.03 -1.04 -3.76
N ILE A 43 1.56 -2.22 -4.11
CA ILE A 43 2.98 -2.54 -3.96
C ILE A 43 3.50 -2.89 -5.35
N ASN A 44 4.46 -2.11 -5.84
CA ASN A 44 5.16 -2.43 -7.06
C ASN A 44 6.02 -3.66 -6.83
N THR A 45 6.06 -4.63 -7.74
CA THR A 45 6.99 -5.76 -7.66
C THR A 45 6.96 -6.55 -8.96
N PRO A 46 8.10 -7.04 -9.46
CA PRO A 46 8.14 -7.93 -10.62
C PRO A 46 7.64 -9.35 -10.30
N THR A 47 7.53 -9.70 -9.01
CA THR A 47 7.17 -11.05 -8.54
C THR A 47 6.05 -10.98 -7.49
N PRO A 48 4.82 -10.57 -7.88
CA PRO A 48 3.71 -10.45 -6.96
C PRO A 48 3.26 -11.82 -6.45
N LEU A 49 2.88 -11.86 -5.17
CA LEU A 49 2.25 -13.03 -4.55
C LEU A 49 0.82 -13.22 -5.07
N SER A 50 0.28 -14.43 -4.92
CA SER A 50 -1.03 -14.78 -5.47
C SER A 50 -2.15 -14.07 -4.73
N LYS A 51 -3.22 -13.76 -5.47
CA LYS A 51 -4.45 -13.22 -4.88
C LYS A 51 -4.97 -14.17 -3.80
N GLY A 52 -5.20 -13.63 -2.61
CA GLY A 52 -5.70 -14.39 -1.47
C GLY A 52 -4.66 -14.63 -0.38
N GLU A 53 -3.37 -14.58 -0.73
CA GLU A 53 -2.27 -14.74 0.22
C GLU A 53 -2.23 -13.61 1.25
N LYS A 54 -1.58 -13.87 2.38
CA LYS A 54 -1.51 -12.95 3.52
C LYS A 54 -0.05 -12.63 3.84
N ILE A 55 0.24 -11.36 3.96
CA ILE A 55 1.58 -10.84 4.25
C ILE A 55 1.55 -9.92 5.47
N THR A 56 2.71 -9.66 6.03
CA THR A 56 2.92 -8.48 6.87
C THR A 56 3.58 -7.40 6.02
N VAL A 57 3.01 -6.20 6.04
CA VAL A 57 3.60 -5.03 5.38
C VAL A 57 4.12 -4.08 6.46
N GLY A 58 5.41 -3.74 6.37
CA GLY A 58 6.04 -2.70 7.17
C GLY A 58 6.27 -1.44 6.35
N PHE A 59 6.05 -0.27 6.92
CA PHE A 59 6.37 1.00 6.27
C PHE A 59 6.48 2.15 7.27
N THR A 60 7.16 3.20 6.87
CA THR A 60 7.32 4.45 7.62
C THR A 60 7.00 5.62 6.69
N ILE A 61 6.32 6.64 7.21
CA ILE A 61 6.00 7.86 6.47
C ILE A 61 6.60 9.04 7.25
N GLY A 62 7.59 9.72 6.65
CA GLY A 62 8.33 10.80 7.32
C GLY A 62 9.05 10.34 8.58
N ALA A 63 9.05 11.17 9.63
CA ALA A 63 9.69 10.88 10.92
C ALA A 63 8.81 10.08 11.90
N GLU A 64 7.74 9.44 11.43
CA GLU A 64 6.80 8.72 12.30
C GLU A 64 7.28 7.31 12.68
N LYS A 65 6.58 6.72 13.65
CA LYS A 65 6.82 5.34 14.06
C LYS A 65 6.46 4.39 12.92
N ALA A 66 7.35 3.44 12.65
CA ALA A 66 7.12 2.35 11.71
C ALA A 66 5.78 1.63 11.99
N ILE A 67 4.97 1.48 10.95
CA ILE A 67 3.76 0.69 10.95
C ILE A 67 4.09 -0.71 10.47
N SER A 68 3.57 -1.71 11.18
CA SER A 68 3.57 -3.11 10.75
C SER A 68 2.13 -3.60 10.78
N VAL A 69 1.61 -4.03 9.63
CA VAL A 69 0.19 -4.37 9.45
C VAL A 69 0.02 -5.64 8.62
N LYS A 70 -0.89 -6.52 9.03
CA LYS A 70 -1.26 -7.68 8.22
C LYS A 70 -2.08 -7.23 7.02
N ALA A 71 -1.83 -7.82 5.86
CA ALA A 71 -2.52 -7.49 4.63
C ALA A 71 -2.85 -8.75 3.82
N LYS A 72 -3.89 -8.66 2.99
CA LYS A 72 -4.29 -9.70 2.04
C LYS A 72 -4.14 -9.17 0.62
N ILE A 73 -3.56 -9.98 -0.28
CA ILE A 73 -3.50 -9.64 -1.70
C ILE A 73 -4.91 -9.73 -2.28
N ILE A 74 -5.41 -8.62 -2.83
CA ILE A 74 -6.77 -8.52 -3.39
C ILE A 74 -6.81 -8.57 -4.92
N TRP A 75 -5.71 -8.21 -5.58
CA TRP A 75 -5.51 -8.33 -7.03
C TRP A 75 -4.01 -8.25 -7.36
N VAL A 76 -3.66 -8.74 -8.54
CA VAL A 76 -2.31 -8.73 -9.11
C VAL A 76 -2.37 -8.11 -10.50
N ASN A 77 -1.38 -7.31 -10.87
CA ASN A 77 -1.20 -6.81 -12.23
C ASN A 77 0.21 -7.18 -12.72
N MET A 78 0.31 -7.87 -13.84
CA MET A 78 1.57 -8.20 -14.51
C MET A 78 1.66 -7.61 -15.92
N GLU A 79 0.63 -6.87 -16.33
CA GLU A 79 0.57 -6.23 -17.65
C GLU A 79 1.04 -4.78 -17.57
N GLY A 80 1.57 -4.28 -18.70
CA GLY A 80 2.00 -2.89 -18.83
C GLY A 80 3.46 -2.63 -18.40
N PRO A 81 3.82 -1.34 -18.24
CA PRO A 81 5.13 -0.90 -17.77
C PRO A 81 5.49 -1.46 -16.40
N GLU A 82 6.79 -1.57 -16.10
CA GLU A 82 7.28 -2.15 -14.84
C GLU A 82 6.72 -1.43 -13.60
N ILE A 83 6.54 -0.11 -13.66
CA ILE A 83 5.96 0.69 -12.57
C ILE A 83 4.51 0.34 -12.26
N ASP A 84 3.79 -0.25 -13.22
CA ASP A 84 2.41 -0.69 -13.07
C ASP A 84 2.26 -2.15 -12.63
N ARG A 85 3.35 -2.92 -12.68
CA ARG A 85 3.36 -4.34 -12.26
C ARG A 85 3.49 -4.46 -10.75
N GLY A 86 2.73 -5.39 -10.18
CA GLY A 86 2.74 -5.66 -8.75
C GLY A 86 1.40 -6.13 -8.23
N MET A 87 1.09 -5.76 -6.99
CA MET A 87 -0.09 -6.25 -6.29
C MET A 87 -0.80 -5.18 -5.48
N GLY A 88 -2.12 -5.25 -5.49
CA GLY A 88 -2.96 -4.49 -4.58
C GLY A 88 -3.19 -5.26 -3.29
N VAL A 89 -2.93 -4.61 -2.15
CA VAL A 89 -3.12 -5.22 -0.84
C VAL A 89 -4.21 -4.49 -0.04
N LYS A 90 -4.97 -5.25 0.75
CA LYS A 90 -5.93 -4.72 1.72
C LYS A 90 -5.45 -5.02 3.13
N PHE A 91 -5.39 -4.02 4.00
CA PHE A 91 -5.07 -4.21 5.39
C PHE A 91 -6.17 -5.02 6.10
N ILE A 92 -5.75 -5.99 6.92
CA ILE A 92 -6.63 -6.90 7.66
C ILE A 92 -6.22 -6.94 9.14
N ASN A 93 -7.17 -7.28 10.01
CA ASN A 93 -6.95 -7.35 11.46
C ASN A 93 -6.36 -6.06 12.06
N VAL A 94 -6.75 -4.91 11.50
CA VAL A 94 -6.28 -3.59 11.91
C VAL A 94 -7.04 -3.15 13.16
N SER A 95 -6.33 -2.96 14.27
CA SER A 95 -6.94 -2.42 15.49
C SER A 95 -7.43 -0.97 15.26
N PRO A 96 -8.46 -0.49 15.99
CA PRO A 96 -8.93 0.88 15.86
C PRO A 96 -7.82 1.93 16.06
N LYS A 97 -6.90 1.68 16.99
CA LYS A 97 -5.71 2.52 17.24
C LYS A 97 -4.79 2.54 16.02
N MET A 98 -4.48 1.39 15.44
CA MET A 98 -3.64 1.31 14.24
C MET A 98 -4.33 1.99 13.04
N LYS A 99 -5.63 1.79 12.86
CA LYS A 99 -6.40 2.44 11.79
C LYS A 99 -6.35 3.96 11.91
N LYS A 100 -6.48 4.50 13.13
CA LYS A 100 -6.34 5.93 13.39
C LYS A 100 -4.94 6.43 13.03
N ASN A 101 -3.89 5.69 13.37
CA ASN A 101 -2.50 6.06 13.02
C ASN A 101 -2.30 6.08 11.50
N ILE A 102 -2.75 5.05 10.78
CA ILE A 102 -2.69 5.01 9.31
C ILE A 102 -3.44 6.21 8.71
N LEU A 103 -4.64 6.51 9.21
CA LEU A 103 -5.43 7.64 8.71
C LEU A 103 -4.73 8.98 8.94
N LEU A 104 -4.13 9.19 10.12
CA LEU A 104 -3.37 10.41 10.40
C LEU A 104 -2.18 10.57 9.47
N LEU A 105 -1.46 9.49 9.18
CA LEU A 105 -0.36 9.48 8.22
C LEU A 105 -0.82 9.81 6.79
N VAL A 106 -1.86 9.13 6.32
CA VAL A 106 -2.43 9.36 4.98
C VAL A 106 -2.90 10.80 4.82
N ASN A 107 -3.58 11.35 5.84
CA ASN A 107 -4.06 12.72 5.81
C ASN A 107 -2.92 13.75 5.82
N ARG A 108 -1.79 13.47 6.48
CA ARG A 108 -0.63 14.36 6.43
C ARG A 108 -0.04 14.43 5.04
N ILE A 109 0.13 13.28 4.38
CA ILE A 109 0.62 13.24 2.99
C ILE A 109 -0.31 14.04 2.08
N ALA A 110 -1.63 13.90 2.25
CA ALA A 110 -2.62 14.61 1.42
C ALA A 110 -2.57 16.15 1.54
N ILE A 111 -1.93 16.69 2.58
CA ILE A 111 -1.89 18.13 2.89
C ILE A 111 -0.48 18.71 2.64
N LEU A 112 0.54 17.86 2.50
CA LEU A 112 1.92 18.31 2.24
C LEU A 112 2.12 18.56 0.73
N PRO A 113 2.74 19.69 0.33
CA PRO A 113 3.18 19.88 -1.05
C PRO A 113 4.27 18.86 -1.41
N ASP A 114 4.30 18.41 -2.67
CA ASP A 114 5.17 17.35 -3.20
C ASP A 114 6.67 17.52 -2.82
N ASP A 115 7.12 18.75 -2.60
CA ASP A 115 8.51 19.10 -2.29
C ASP A 115 8.96 18.75 -0.84
N ALA A 116 8.05 18.35 0.05
CA ALA A 116 8.36 18.10 1.47
C ALA A 116 8.68 16.63 1.82
N LEU A 117 8.66 15.72 0.84
CA LEU A 117 8.82 14.27 1.05
C LEU A 117 10.24 13.74 0.79
N VAL A 118 11.19 14.62 0.47
CA VAL A 118 12.61 14.27 0.27
C VAL A 118 13.44 14.94 1.37
N ASN A 119 13.88 14.12 2.33
CA ASN A 119 15.04 14.38 3.18
C ASN A 119 15.83 13.09 3.32
#